data_AF-A0A3D4ASA2-F1
#
_entry.id   AF-A0A3D4ASA2-F1
#
_cell.length_a   1.000
_cell.length_b   1.000
_cell.length_c   1.000
_cell.angle_alpha   90.00
_cell.angle_beta   90.00
_cell.angle_gamma   90.00
#
_symmetry.space_group_name_H-M   'P 1'
#
loop_
_entity.id
_entity.type
_entity.pdbx_description
1 polymer ?
#
loop_
_entity_poly.entity_id
_entity_poly.type
_entity_poly.pdbx_seq_one_letter_code
_entity_poly.pdbx_strand_id
1 'polypeptide(L)'
;MHALEVNFDGLVGPTHNYAGLSYGNVASLNNAASFSNPQEAVLQGLAKMKAMHDKGLTQGVFAPHARPDINVLRRLGFTGNDAQVINKAFKADPILLRACYSASAMWTANAATVSPSPDTNDGKVHFTAANLNNKFHRSLEPNTTTRLLKAMFNNEQYFAHHSHLPEQGFFGDEGAANHTRLCDSHGETGLELFVFGASAFNSQLVKPIKFPARQTLEASEAICRLHNIKDTSQILLQQNPDVIDQGV
;
A
#
# COMPACT_ATOMS: atom_id res chain seq x y z
N MET A 1 -29.29 2.01 -0.70
CA MET A 1 -28.67 0.82 -0.05
C MET A 1 -28.07 1.30 1.27
N HIS A 2 -28.11 0.51 2.35
CA HIS A 2 -27.39 0.89 3.57
C HIS A 2 -25.96 0.33 3.51
N ALA A 3 -24.96 1.20 3.49
CA ALA A 3 -23.55 0.83 3.54
C ALA A 3 -22.85 1.58 4.67
N LEU A 4 -21.74 1.02 5.14
CA LEU A 4 -20.92 1.59 6.20
C LEU A 4 -19.45 1.55 5.80
N GLU A 5 -18.70 2.56 6.22
CA GLU A 5 -17.24 2.53 6.14
C GLU A 5 -16.68 1.60 7.21
N VAL A 6 -15.75 0.75 6.80
CA VAL A 6 -15.03 -0.18 7.69
C VAL A 6 -13.55 0.13 7.60
N ASN A 7 -12.95 0.44 8.75
CA ASN A 7 -11.52 0.67 8.86
C ASN A 7 -10.79 -0.67 8.99
N PHE A 8 -9.84 -0.97 8.11
CA PHE A 8 -8.99 -2.15 8.20
C PHE A 8 -7.55 -1.76 8.50
N ASP A 9 -7.15 -1.97 9.74
CA ASP A 9 -5.85 -1.54 10.23
C ASP A 9 -4.82 -2.67 10.18
N GLY A 10 -3.60 -2.34 9.76
CA GLY A 10 -2.48 -3.28 9.75
C GLY A 10 -1.99 -3.57 11.17
N LEU A 11 -1.99 -4.85 11.55
CA LEU A 11 -1.30 -5.28 12.75
C LEU A 11 0.21 -5.19 12.54
N VAL A 12 0.92 -4.51 13.44
CA VAL A 12 2.38 -4.36 13.34
C VAL A 12 3.06 -5.72 13.47
N GLY A 13 3.92 -6.05 12.50
CA GLY A 13 4.64 -7.32 12.48
C GLY A 13 5.79 -7.39 13.50
N PRO A 14 6.20 -8.60 13.93
CA PRO A 14 7.21 -8.80 14.98
C PRO A 14 8.62 -8.34 14.55
N THR A 15 8.84 -8.12 13.26
CA THR A 15 10.12 -7.67 12.69
C THR A 15 10.19 -6.15 12.50
N HIS A 16 9.27 -5.38 13.08
CA HIS A 16 9.27 -3.92 13.02
C HIS A 16 10.65 -3.35 13.41
N ASN A 17 11.20 -2.50 12.54
CA ASN A 17 12.54 -1.93 12.68
C ASN A 17 12.64 -0.60 11.93
N TYR A 18 13.66 0.20 12.27
CA TYR A 18 13.97 1.47 11.60
C TYR A 18 15.20 1.36 10.69
N ALA A 19 14.98 0.92 9.45
CA ALA A 19 16.05 0.68 8.48
C ALA A 19 16.33 1.84 7.50
N GLY A 20 15.59 2.95 7.55
CA GLY A 20 15.85 4.11 6.68
C GLY A 20 15.60 3.89 5.19
N LEU A 21 14.70 2.97 4.83
CA LEU A 21 14.59 2.40 3.47
C LEU A 21 13.78 3.26 2.48
N SER A 22 13.20 4.38 2.93
CA SER A 22 12.26 5.18 2.14
C SER A 22 12.79 6.59 1.87
N TYR A 23 13.65 6.74 0.86
CA TYR A 23 14.07 8.07 0.39
C TYR A 23 12.85 8.91 -0.03
N GLY A 24 12.77 10.15 0.46
CA GLY A 24 11.60 11.03 0.37
C GLY A 24 10.65 10.97 1.57
N ASN A 25 10.72 9.92 2.40
CA ASN A 25 10.04 9.90 3.71
C ASN A 25 11.02 10.40 4.79
N VAL A 26 10.87 11.66 5.18
CA VAL A 26 11.75 12.33 6.16
C VAL A 26 11.78 11.59 7.50
N ALA A 27 10.63 11.09 7.98
CA ALA A 27 10.57 10.34 9.24
C ALA A 27 11.34 9.02 9.18
N SER A 28 11.29 8.32 8.04
CA SER A 28 12.06 7.08 7.84
C SER A 28 13.56 7.34 7.89
N LEU A 29 14.04 8.42 7.29
CA LEU A 29 15.47 8.76 7.25
C LEU A 29 15.98 9.21 8.62
N ASN A 30 15.22 10.07 9.32
CA ASN A 30 15.63 10.62 10.62
C ASN A 30 15.73 9.58 11.73
N ASN A 31 15.00 8.46 11.62
CA ASN A 31 15.01 7.39 12.62
C ASN A 31 15.89 6.20 12.22
N ALA A 32 16.64 6.30 11.11
CA ALA A 32 17.45 5.19 10.63
C ALA A 32 18.44 4.70 11.70
N ALA A 33 18.50 3.39 11.90
CA ALA A 33 19.34 2.69 12.88
C ALA A 33 18.98 2.91 14.37
N SER A 34 17.87 3.59 14.68
CA SER A 34 17.32 3.63 16.03
C SER A 34 16.80 2.25 16.48
N PHE A 35 16.79 2.02 17.79
CA PHE A 35 16.13 0.85 18.38
C PHE A 35 14.61 0.95 18.22
N SER A 36 13.98 -0.15 17.82
CA SER A 36 12.53 -0.30 17.71
C SER A 36 11.99 -1.21 18.80
N ASN A 37 10.72 -1.03 19.18
CA ASN A 37 10.02 -1.93 20.09
C ASN A 37 8.77 -2.51 19.40
N PRO A 38 8.88 -3.69 18.73
CA PRO A 38 7.76 -4.29 18.00
C PRO A 38 6.53 -4.58 18.87
N GLN A 39 6.75 -4.99 20.13
CA GLN A 39 5.65 -5.26 21.07
C GLN A 39 4.90 -3.98 21.42
N GLU A 40 5.62 -2.91 21.73
CA GLU A 40 5.00 -1.61 22.01
C GLU A 40 4.27 -1.08 20.77
N ALA A 41 4.87 -1.19 19.58
CA ALA A 41 4.26 -0.73 18.33
C ALA A 41 2.94 -1.46 18.02
N VAL A 42 2.86 -2.78 18.23
CA VAL A 42 1.60 -3.52 18.05
C VAL A 42 0.56 -3.15 19.10
N LEU A 43 0.96 -2.94 20.36
CA LEU A 43 0.05 -2.53 21.43
C LEU A 43 -0.53 -1.13 21.18
N GLN A 44 0.28 -0.18 20.69
CA GLN A 44 -0.19 1.15 20.29
C GLN A 44 -1.20 1.09 19.15
N GLY A 45 -0.94 0.26 18.13
CA GLY A 45 -1.87 0.02 17.03
C GLY A 45 -3.20 -0.57 17.52
N LEU A 46 -3.15 -1.60 18.35
CA LEU A 46 -4.34 -2.24 18.94
C LEU A 46 -5.14 -1.30 19.84
N ALA A 47 -4.46 -0.49 20.65
CA ALA A 47 -5.11 0.52 21.49
C ALA A 47 -5.90 1.52 20.65
N LYS A 48 -5.34 1.99 19.53
CA LYS A 48 -6.05 2.86 18.58
C LYS A 48 -7.26 2.16 17.96
N MET A 49 -7.07 0.96 17.40
CA MET A 49 -8.16 0.19 16.77
C MET A 49 -9.33 0.01 17.75
N LYS A 50 -9.03 -0.38 18.99
CA LYS A 50 -10.04 -0.57 20.04
C LYS A 50 -10.71 0.75 20.42
N ALA A 51 -9.95 1.83 20.57
CA ALA A 51 -10.51 3.14 20.89
C ALA A 51 -11.45 3.67 19.80
N MET A 52 -11.14 3.46 18.52
CA MET A 52 -12.02 3.85 17.40
C MET A 52 -13.28 2.97 17.36
N HIS A 53 -13.11 1.67 17.59
CA HIS A 53 -14.23 0.74 17.69
C HIS A 53 -15.19 1.11 18.84
N ASP A 54 -14.65 1.44 20.02
CA ASP A 54 -15.44 1.84 21.19
C ASP A 54 -16.18 3.17 20.99
N LYS A 55 -15.71 4.00 20.04
CA LYS A 55 -16.38 5.23 19.61
C LYS A 55 -17.43 5.01 18.51
N GLY A 56 -17.66 3.75 18.11
CA GLY A 56 -18.70 3.37 17.15
C GLY A 56 -18.24 3.25 15.70
N LEU A 57 -16.93 3.35 15.41
CA LEU A 57 -16.43 3.04 14.07
C LEU A 57 -16.33 1.53 13.86
N THR A 58 -16.66 1.07 12.66
CA THR A 58 -16.50 -0.35 12.32
C THR A 58 -15.03 -0.63 12.03
N GLN A 59 -14.48 -1.66 12.68
CA GLN A 59 -13.05 -1.94 12.69
C GLN A 59 -12.80 -3.40 12.30
N GLY A 60 -11.88 -3.60 11.37
CA GLY A 60 -11.25 -4.86 11.02
C GLY A 60 -9.73 -4.79 11.21
N VAL A 61 -9.08 -5.94 11.12
CA VAL A 61 -7.63 -6.08 11.29
C VAL A 61 -7.03 -6.80 10.09
N PHE A 62 -5.92 -6.27 9.58
CA PHE A 62 -5.14 -6.85 8.50
C PHE A 62 -3.90 -7.54 9.09
N ALA A 63 -3.71 -8.81 8.74
CA ALA A 63 -2.59 -9.61 9.27
C ALA A 63 -1.22 -9.08 8.78
N PRO A 64 -0.16 -9.20 9.60
CA PRO A 64 1.19 -8.87 9.14
C PRO A 64 1.66 -9.90 8.11
N HIS A 65 2.65 -9.50 7.30
CA HIS A 65 3.28 -10.42 6.35
C HIS A 65 4.35 -11.29 7.02
N ALA A 66 4.61 -12.46 6.43
CA ALA A 66 5.74 -13.29 6.83
C ALA A 66 7.06 -12.53 6.56
N ARG A 67 7.87 -12.38 7.60
CA ARG A 67 9.17 -11.70 7.57
C ARG A 67 10.16 -12.48 8.45
N PRO A 68 11.44 -12.60 8.05
CA PRO A 68 12.02 -12.08 6.81
C PRO A 68 11.50 -12.78 5.55
N ASP A 69 11.49 -12.08 4.43
CA ASP A 69 11.17 -12.70 3.14
C ASP A 69 12.37 -13.50 2.60
N ILE A 70 12.47 -14.75 3.04
CA ILE A 70 13.55 -15.67 2.62
C ILE A 70 13.46 -15.99 1.13
N ASN A 71 12.26 -16.01 0.56
CA ASN A 71 12.07 -16.32 -0.86
C ASN A 71 12.68 -15.24 -1.75
N VAL A 72 12.57 -13.98 -1.35
CA VAL A 72 13.24 -12.86 -2.02
C VAL A 72 14.75 -12.98 -1.91
N LEU A 73 15.30 -13.33 -0.74
CA LEU A 73 16.74 -13.58 -0.59
C LEU A 73 17.21 -14.71 -1.53
N ARG A 74 16.45 -15.80 -1.64
CA ARG A 74 16.76 -16.89 -2.59
C ARG A 74 16.70 -16.41 -4.04
N ARG A 75 15.69 -15.60 -4.39
CA ARG A 75 15.56 -14.99 -5.73
C ARG A 75 16.76 -14.09 -6.07
N LEU A 76 17.38 -13.48 -5.07
CA LEU A 76 18.60 -12.68 -5.20
C LEU A 76 19.90 -13.52 -5.19
N GLY A 77 19.79 -14.86 -5.21
CA GLY A 77 20.92 -15.76 -5.38
C GLY A 77 21.51 -16.33 -4.09
N PHE A 78 20.94 -16.05 -2.91
CA PHE A 78 21.40 -16.67 -1.66
C PHE A 78 20.87 -18.11 -1.54
N THR A 79 21.79 -19.07 -1.39
CA THR A 79 21.46 -20.51 -1.34
C THR A 79 21.75 -21.14 0.03
N GLY A 80 21.07 -22.25 0.32
CA GLY A 80 21.19 -23.01 1.57
C GLY A 80 19.88 -23.09 2.35
N ASN A 81 19.96 -23.57 3.59
CA ASN A 81 18.83 -23.50 4.52
C ASN A 81 18.56 -22.05 4.96
N ASP A 82 17.41 -21.80 5.60
CA ASP A 82 16.99 -20.43 5.97
C ASP A 82 18.06 -19.67 6.78
N ALA A 83 18.65 -20.34 7.80
CA ALA A 83 19.70 -19.73 8.61
C ALA A 83 20.95 -19.38 7.80
N GLN A 84 21.36 -20.23 6.86
CA GLN A 84 22.48 -19.97 5.97
C GLN A 84 22.18 -18.82 5.01
N VAL A 85 20.97 -18.77 4.45
CA VAL A 85 20.52 -17.69 3.56
C VAL A 85 20.56 -16.34 4.28
N ILE A 86 20.00 -16.26 5.50
CA ILE A 86 20.05 -15.05 6.33
C ILE A 86 21.49 -14.64 6.63
N ASN A 87 22.34 -15.57 7.07
CA ASN A 87 23.73 -15.26 7.40
C ASN A 87 24.54 -14.79 6.20
N LYS A 88 24.34 -15.40 5.03
CA LYS A 88 24.98 -14.97 3.78
C LYS A 88 24.51 -13.58 3.35
N ALA A 89 23.20 -13.32 3.43
CA ALA A 89 22.64 -12.02 3.13
C ALA A 89 23.18 -10.93 4.07
N PHE A 90 23.24 -11.20 5.38
CA PHE A 90 23.82 -10.26 6.35
C PHE A 90 25.28 -9.92 6.04
N LYS A 91 26.11 -10.94 5.74
CA LYS A 91 27.52 -10.73 5.43
C LYS A 91 27.75 -9.99 4.11
N ALA A 92 26.86 -10.19 3.13
CA ALA A 92 26.96 -9.54 1.84
C ALA A 92 26.46 -8.09 1.89
N ASP A 93 25.27 -7.88 2.45
CA ASP A 93 24.63 -6.56 2.57
C ASP A 93 23.59 -6.55 3.72
N PRO A 94 23.96 -5.98 4.89
CA PRO A 94 23.04 -5.83 6.02
C PRO A 94 21.79 -4.98 5.71
N ILE A 95 21.89 -4.01 4.80
CA ILE A 95 20.76 -3.13 4.43
C ILE A 95 19.74 -3.92 3.61
N LEU A 96 20.21 -4.73 2.65
CA LEU A 96 19.37 -5.65 1.90
C LEU A 96 18.62 -6.61 2.82
N LEU A 97 19.32 -7.18 3.81
CA LEU A 97 18.67 -8.05 4.78
C LEU A 97 17.58 -7.29 5.54
N ARG A 98 17.88 -6.10 6.08
CA ARG A 98 16.89 -5.27 6.79
C ARG A 98 15.67 -4.95 5.93
N ALA A 99 15.83 -4.73 4.63
CA ALA A 99 14.73 -4.56 3.69
C ALA A 99 13.79 -5.78 3.66
N CYS A 100 14.34 -6.99 3.70
CA CYS A 100 13.56 -8.23 3.74
C CYS A 100 12.89 -8.47 5.11
N TYR A 101 13.31 -7.78 6.17
CA TYR A 101 12.70 -7.81 7.51
C TYR A 101 11.64 -6.71 7.72
N SER A 102 11.44 -5.78 6.77
CA SER A 102 10.54 -4.64 6.96
C SER A 102 9.11 -5.07 7.32
N ALA A 103 8.55 -4.45 8.37
CA ALA A 103 7.14 -4.57 8.75
C ALA A 103 6.23 -3.55 8.04
N SER A 104 6.65 -3.01 6.90
CA SER A 104 5.97 -1.93 6.15
C SER A 104 4.53 -2.24 5.72
N ALA A 105 4.17 -3.52 5.62
CA ALA A 105 2.80 -3.96 5.35
C ALA A 105 1.77 -3.49 6.41
N MET A 106 2.23 -3.05 7.59
CA MET A 106 1.35 -2.43 8.60
C MET A 106 0.68 -1.15 8.10
N TRP A 107 1.24 -0.47 7.10
CA TRP A 107 0.65 0.71 6.48
C TRP A 107 -0.36 0.31 5.41
N THR A 108 -1.56 -0.10 5.87
CA THR A 108 -2.63 -0.63 5.02
C THR A 108 -3.28 0.41 4.10
N ALA A 109 -3.07 1.70 4.33
CA ALA A 109 -3.43 2.74 3.37
C ALA A 109 -2.79 2.51 1.99
N ASN A 110 -1.65 1.82 1.92
CA ASN A 110 -1.02 1.46 0.65
C ASN A 110 -1.22 0.00 0.26
N ALA A 111 -2.05 -0.77 0.97
CA ALA A 111 -2.24 -2.19 0.66
C ALA A 111 -2.92 -2.36 -0.70
N ALA A 112 -3.97 -1.59 -0.94
CA ALA A 112 -4.78 -1.66 -2.14
C ALA A 112 -5.52 -0.34 -2.37
N THR A 113 -6.02 -0.16 -3.58
CA THR A 113 -7.17 0.71 -3.82
C THR A 113 -8.45 -0.10 -3.70
N VAL A 114 -9.51 0.51 -3.15
CA VAL A 114 -10.83 -0.09 -3.00
C VAL A 114 -11.88 0.85 -3.59
N SER A 115 -12.68 0.35 -4.54
CA SER A 115 -13.81 1.08 -5.11
C SER A 115 -15.13 0.45 -4.67
N PRO A 116 -16.00 1.18 -3.94
CA PRO A 116 -17.28 0.67 -3.47
C PRO A 116 -18.28 0.33 -4.59
N SER A 117 -19.20 -0.60 -4.30
CA SER A 117 -20.21 -1.03 -5.28
C SER A 117 -21.12 0.05 -5.84
N PRO A 118 -21.47 1.15 -5.13
CA PRO A 118 -22.25 2.23 -5.74
C PRO A 118 -21.52 2.96 -6.87
N ASP A 119 -20.18 2.88 -6.96
CA ASP A 119 -19.37 3.67 -7.89
C ASP A 119 -18.99 2.89 -9.16
N THR A 120 -19.25 1.58 -9.16
CA THR A 120 -18.79 0.62 -10.16
C THR A 120 -19.96 0.21 -11.06
N ASN A 121 -19.69 -0.07 -12.35
CA ASN A 121 -20.77 -0.38 -13.30
C ASN A 121 -21.40 -1.77 -13.07
N ASP A 122 -20.68 -2.71 -12.45
CA ASP A 122 -21.16 -4.06 -12.17
C ASP A 122 -21.74 -4.23 -10.76
N GLY A 123 -21.71 -3.16 -9.94
CA GLY A 123 -22.26 -3.15 -8.60
C GLY A 123 -21.47 -4.00 -7.59
N LYS A 124 -20.18 -4.29 -7.85
CA LYS A 124 -19.29 -5.00 -6.93
C LYS A 124 -18.30 -4.06 -6.25
N VAL A 125 -17.78 -4.47 -5.10
CA VAL A 125 -16.63 -3.81 -4.49
C VAL A 125 -15.37 -4.37 -5.13
N HIS A 126 -14.54 -3.50 -5.70
CA HIS A 126 -13.32 -3.88 -6.38
C HIS A 126 -12.08 -3.63 -5.51
N PHE A 127 -11.14 -4.56 -5.56
CA PHE A 127 -9.85 -4.47 -4.91
C PHE A 127 -8.72 -4.66 -5.93
N THR A 128 -7.74 -3.77 -5.92
CA THR A 128 -6.44 -3.99 -6.57
C THR A 128 -5.34 -3.72 -5.58
N ALA A 129 -4.54 -4.73 -5.25
CA ALA A 129 -3.37 -4.52 -4.41
C ALA A 129 -2.38 -3.58 -5.12
N ALA A 130 -1.83 -2.62 -4.39
CA ALA A 130 -0.86 -1.68 -4.95
C ALA A 130 0.47 -2.39 -5.20
N ASN A 131 1.17 -2.09 -6.30
CA ASN A 131 2.44 -2.76 -6.61
C ASN A 131 3.62 -2.24 -5.79
N LEU A 132 3.52 -1.02 -5.25
CA LEU A 132 4.52 -0.39 -4.38
C LEU A 132 5.93 -0.40 -4.99
N ASN A 133 5.99 -0.30 -6.33
CA ASN A 133 7.21 -0.53 -7.10
C ASN A 133 8.36 0.41 -6.70
N ASN A 134 8.04 1.62 -6.23
CA ASN A 134 9.04 2.64 -5.93
C ASN A 134 10.03 2.22 -4.83
N LYS A 135 9.57 1.44 -3.84
CA LYS A 135 10.40 1.03 -2.70
C LYS A 135 10.55 -0.49 -2.67
N PHE A 136 11.77 -0.97 -2.85
CA PHE A 136 12.08 -2.41 -2.91
C PHE A 136 11.47 -3.23 -1.76
N HIS A 137 11.61 -2.78 -0.51
CA HIS A 137 11.06 -3.51 0.65
C HIS A 137 9.52 -3.59 0.64
N ARG A 138 8.85 -2.64 -0.02
CA ARG A 138 7.40 -2.59 -0.18
C ARG A 138 6.92 -3.34 -1.41
N SER A 139 7.69 -3.38 -2.49
CA SER A 139 7.34 -4.15 -3.68
C SER A 139 7.31 -5.68 -3.43
N LEU A 140 7.71 -6.14 -2.24
CA LEU A 140 7.57 -7.54 -1.79
C LEU A 140 6.17 -7.85 -1.20
N GLU A 141 5.36 -6.83 -0.94
CA GLU A 141 4.03 -6.93 -0.32
C GLU A 141 2.91 -7.44 -1.24
N PRO A 142 2.78 -7.01 -2.52
CA PRO A 142 1.53 -7.07 -3.27
C PRO A 142 0.93 -8.48 -3.39
N ASN A 143 1.76 -9.48 -3.70
CA ASN A 143 1.33 -10.87 -3.83
C ASN A 143 0.69 -11.42 -2.55
N THR A 144 1.24 -11.08 -1.39
CA THR A 144 0.69 -11.52 -0.10
C THR A 144 -0.57 -10.72 0.23
N THR A 145 -0.56 -9.41 -0.02
CA THR A 145 -1.72 -8.53 0.15
C THR A 145 -2.93 -9.01 -0.65
N THR A 146 -2.75 -9.36 -1.94
CA THR A 146 -3.83 -9.92 -2.77
C THR A 146 -4.41 -11.20 -2.18
N ARG A 147 -3.57 -12.11 -1.65
CA ARG A 147 -4.05 -13.34 -1.01
C ARG A 147 -4.84 -13.04 0.26
N LEU A 148 -4.40 -12.09 1.08
CA LEU A 148 -5.11 -11.67 2.29
C LEU A 148 -6.46 -11.05 1.96
N LEU A 149 -6.53 -10.14 0.98
CA LEU A 149 -7.78 -9.53 0.52
C LEU A 149 -8.76 -10.58 0.01
N LYS A 150 -8.31 -11.52 -0.82
CA LYS A 150 -9.14 -12.63 -1.31
C LYS A 150 -9.64 -13.53 -0.17
N ALA A 151 -8.84 -13.76 0.85
CA ALA A 151 -9.23 -14.56 2.01
C ALA A 151 -10.27 -13.83 2.90
N MET A 152 -10.11 -12.52 3.09
CA MET A 152 -11.00 -11.68 3.90
C MET A 152 -12.33 -11.38 3.21
N PHE A 153 -12.30 -11.14 1.90
CA PHE A 153 -13.44 -10.75 1.07
C PHE A 153 -13.69 -11.80 -0.02
N ASN A 154 -14.06 -13.01 0.39
CA ASN A 154 -14.04 -14.21 -0.46
C ASN A 154 -15.34 -14.49 -1.25
N ASN A 155 -16.38 -13.66 -1.10
CA ASN A 155 -17.63 -13.85 -1.81
C ASN A 155 -17.61 -13.13 -3.17
N GLU A 156 -17.39 -13.89 -4.25
CA GLU A 156 -17.28 -13.38 -5.62
C GLU A 156 -18.56 -12.72 -6.17
N GLN A 157 -19.71 -12.93 -5.51
CA GLN A 157 -20.94 -12.21 -5.83
C GLN A 157 -20.82 -10.71 -5.50
N TYR A 158 -20.09 -10.36 -4.44
CA TYR A 158 -19.96 -8.99 -3.94
C TYR A 158 -18.59 -8.37 -4.17
N PHE A 159 -17.55 -9.19 -4.28
CA PHE A 159 -16.16 -8.75 -4.30
C PHE A 159 -15.45 -9.19 -5.57
N ALA A 160 -14.80 -8.25 -6.24
CA ALA A 160 -13.94 -8.49 -7.40
C ALA A 160 -12.49 -8.14 -7.04
N HIS A 161 -11.58 -9.07 -7.32
CA HIS A 161 -10.16 -8.94 -6.97
C HIS A 161 -9.30 -8.96 -8.22
N HIS A 162 -8.47 -7.93 -8.36
CA HIS A 162 -7.57 -7.77 -9.49
C HIS A 162 -6.13 -8.05 -9.09
N SER A 163 -5.32 -8.42 -10.09
CA SER A 163 -3.87 -8.50 -9.91
C SER A 163 -3.30 -7.09 -9.78
N HIS A 164 -2.28 -6.92 -8.94
CA HIS A 164 -1.56 -5.65 -8.89
C HIS A 164 -0.98 -5.30 -10.26
N LEU A 165 -0.81 -4.00 -10.52
CA LEU A 165 -0.27 -3.50 -11.78
C LEU A 165 1.17 -4.01 -12.03
N PRO A 166 1.64 -4.01 -13.29
CA PRO A 166 3.00 -4.43 -13.63
C PRO A 166 4.05 -3.76 -12.74
N GLU A 167 5.04 -4.53 -12.27
CA GLU A 167 6.08 -4.07 -11.35
C GLU A 167 7.13 -3.21 -12.06
N GLN A 168 6.70 -2.07 -12.61
CA GLN A 168 7.55 -1.06 -13.24
C GLN A 168 7.08 0.34 -12.83
N GLY A 169 8.01 1.28 -12.70
CA GLY A 169 7.77 2.68 -12.38
C GLY A 169 6.90 3.43 -13.39
N PHE A 170 6.63 2.87 -14.58
CA PHE A 170 5.61 3.42 -15.48
C PHE A 170 4.19 3.27 -14.91
N PHE A 171 3.97 2.22 -14.12
CA PHE A 171 2.72 1.93 -13.43
C PHE A 171 2.93 1.98 -11.91
N GLY A 172 3.69 2.95 -11.41
CA GLY A 172 3.91 3.11 -9.97
C GLY A 172 2.59 3.36 -9.24
N ASP A 173 2.22 2.45 -8.33
CA ASP A 173 0.96 2.49 -7.60
C ASP A 173 1.20 2.31 -6.09
N GLU A 174 0.73 3.28 -5.30
CA GLU A 174 0.80 3.33 -3.85
C GLU A 174 -0.59 3.19 -3.20
N GLY A 175 -1.63 2.82 -3.97
CA GLY A 175 -2.94 2.40 -3.46
C GLY A 175 -3.77 3.53 -2.85
N ALA A 176 -4.59 3.18 -1.86
CA ALA A 176 -5.55 4.10 -1.25
C ALA A 176 -4.95 5.35 -0.59
N ALA A 177 -3.64 5.39 -0.32
CA ALA A 177 -2.96 6.59 0.17
C ALA A 177 -3.00 7.76 -0.83
N ASN A 178 -3.25 7.48 -2.11
CA ASN A 178 -3.46 8.46 -3.18
C ASN A 178 -4.90 8.45 -3.71
N HIS A 179 -5.83 7.91 -2.93
CA HIS A 179 -7.25 7.83 -3.26
C HIS A 179 -8.09 8.55 -2.20
N THR A 180 -9.15 9.21 -2.62
CA THR A 180 -10.13 9.82 -1.71
C THR A 180 -11.51 9.65 -2.33
N ARG A 181 -12.52 9.39 -1.50
CA ARG A 181 -13.90 9.28 -1.96
C ARG A 181 -14.76 10.36 -1.32
N LEU A 182 -15.45 11.14 -2.14
CA LEU A 182 -16.42 12.15 -1.70
C LEU A 182 -17.84 11.67 -2.00
N CYS A 183 -18.73 11.70 -1.00
CA CYS A 183 -20.11 11.24 -1.13
C CYS A 183 -21.00 11.87 -0.05
N ASP A 184 -22.31 11.96 -0.32
CA ASP A 184 -23.29 12.40 0.66
C ASP A 184 -23.50 11.34 1.77
N SER A 185 -23.44 10.06 1.40
CA SER A 185 -23.39 8.94 2.34
C SER A 185 -22.66 7.75 1.73
N HIS A 186 -22.18 6.82 2.56
CA HIS A 186 -21.39 5.66 2.11
C HIS A 186 -22.14 4.72 1.16
N GLY A 187 -23.48 4.70 1.19
CA GLY A 187 -24.32 3.85 0.34
C GLY A 187 -24.73 4.50 -0.99
N GLU A 188 -24.46 5.79 -1.17
CA GLU A 188 -24.75 6.55 -2.38
C GLU A 188 -23.56 6.51 -3.35
N THR A 189 -23.82 6.77 -4.63
CA THR A 189 -22.75 6.96 -5.63
C THR A 189 -21.90 8.15 -5.21
N GLY A 190 -20.59 7.96 -5.19
CA GLY A 190 -19.59 8.96 -4.85
C GLY A 190 -18.74 9.38 -6.04
N LEU A 191 -17.83 10.31 -5.77
CA LEU A 191 -16.73 10.71 -6.64
C LEU A 191 -15.43 10.16 -6.05
N GLU A 192 -14.76 9.28 -6.79
CA GLU A 192 -13.42 8.77 -6.50
C GLU A 192 -12.35 9.69 -7.09
N LEU A 193 -11.51 10.24 -6.22
CA LEU A 193 -10.43 11.18 -6.53
C LEU A 193 -9.12 10.41 -6.48
N PHE A 194 -8.43 10.34 -7.61
CA PHE A 194 -7.12 9.72 -7.73
C PHE A 194 -6.05 10.78 -7.88
N VAL A 195 -5.10 10.81 -6.96
CA VAL A 195 -4.02 11.79 -6.93
C VAL A 195 -2.73 11.17 -7.45
N PHE A 196 -2.10 11.76 -8.46
CA PHE A 196 -0.82 11.25 -9.00
C PHE A 196 0.29 12.30 -8.91
N GLY A 197 1.55 11.86 -8.86
CA GLY A 197 2.70 12.77 -8.77
C GLY A 197 3.35 13.09 -10.12
N ALA A 198 3.30 12.15 -11.06
CA ALA A 198 3.89 12.30 -12.39
C ALA A 198 3.16 11.42 -13.43
N SER A 199 3.43 11.68 -14.71
CA SER A 199 3.07 10.76 -15.79
C SER A 199 4.32 10.15 -16.39
N ALA A 200 4.27 8.85 -16.69
CA ALA A 200 5.34 8.12 -17.34
C ALA A 200 5.34 8.27 -18.87
N PHE A 201 4.16 8.46 -19.48
CA PHE A 201 4.02 8.61 -20.93
C PHE A 201 3.87 10.07 -21.39
N ASN A 202 3.53 11.00 -20.50
CA ASN A 202 3.39 12.41 -20.82
C ASN A 202 4.49 13.25 -20.13
N SER A 203 5.57 13.51 -20.88
CA SER A 203 6.68 14.32 -20.39
C SER A 203 6.38 15.82 -20.26
N GLN A 204 5.22 16.30 -20.72
CA GLN A 204 4.82 17.70 -20.59
C GLN A 204 4.26 18.03 -19.20
N LEU A 205 3.84 17.02 -18.43
CA LEU A 205 3.41 17.23 -17.05
C LEU A 205 4.61 17.51 -16.16
N VAL A 206 4.56 18.63 -15.44
CA VAL A 206 5.57 19.01 -14.46
C VAL A 206 5.63 17.94 -13.37
N LYS A 207 6.83 17.55 -12.94
CA LYS A 207 7.03 16.51 -11.92
C LYS A 207 8.00 17.01 -10.85
N PRO A 208 7.99 16.42 -9.64
CA PRO A 208 8.97 16.76 -8.60
C PRO A 208 10.41 16.50 -9.07
N ILE A 209 11.35 17.29 -8.54
CA ILE A 209 12.75 17.30 -8.96
C ILE A 209 13.64 16.63 -7.90
N LYS A 210 13.29 16.76 -6.61
CA LYS A 210 14.11 16.31 -5.48
C LYS A 210 13.67 14.94 -4.94
N PHE A 211 12.38 14.72 -4.77
CA PHE A 211 11.82 13.47 -4.25
C PHE A 211 10.98 12.75 -5.31
N PRO A 212 10.96 11.41 -5.31
CA PRO A 212 10.29 10.67 -6.36
C PRO A 212 8.77 10.75 -6.23
N ALA A 213 8.08 11.10 -7.32
CA ALA A 213 6.66 10.80 -7.49
C ALA A 213 6.47 9.28 -7.57
N ARG A 214 5.77 8.71 -6.58
CA ARG A 214 5.58 7.25 -6.51
C ARG A 214 4.34 6.76 -7.25
N GLN A 215 3.28 7.57 -7.26
CA GLN A 215 2.05 7.32 -8.00
C GLN A 215 2.16 7.91 -9.41
N THR A 216 1.86 7.11 -10.43
CA THR A 216 1.75 7.59 -11.82
C THR A 216 0.31 7.80 -12.25
N LEU A 217 0.09 8.74 -13.18
CA LEU A 217 -1.21 8.92 -13.84
C LEU A 217 -1.68 7.60 -14.45
N GLU A 218 -0.79 6.90 -15.14
CA GLU A 218 -1.06 5.65 -15.84
C GLU A 218 -1.52 4.54 -14.90
N ALA A 219 -0.96 4.50 -13.68
CA ALA A 219 -1.40 3.58 -12.65
C ALA A 219 -2.83 3.90 -12.21
N SER A 220 -3.11 5.17 -11.87
CA SER A 220 -4.44 5.61 -11.46
C SER A 220 -5.50 5.33 -12.53
N GLU A 221 -5.22 5.63 -13.81
CA GLU A 221 -6.13 5.30 -14.92
C GLU A 221 -6.33 3.79 -15.09
N ALA A 222 -5.28 2.98 -14.85
CA ALA A 222 -5.41 1.53 -14.91
C ALA A 222 -6.30 0.99 -13.78
N ILE A 223 -6.20 1.55 -12.58
CA ILE A 223 -7.09 1.22 -11.46
C ILE A 223 -8.53 1.56 -11.79
N CYS A 224 -8.79 2.77 -12.30
CA CYS A 224 -10.10 3.19 -12.78
C CYS A 224 -10.74 2.16 -13.75
N ARG A 225 -9.97 1.70 -14.73
CA ARG A 225 -10.41 0.67 -15.70
C ARG A 225 -10.64 -0.69 -15.05
N LEU A 226 -9.71 -1.16 -14.21
CA LEU A 226 -9.83 -2.46 -13.53
C LEU A 226 -11.06 -2.49 -12.63
N HIS A 227 -11.29 -1.41 -11.89
CA HIS A 227 -12.40 -1.28 -10.95
C HIS A 227 -13.74 -0.98 -11.64
N ASN A 228 -13.75 -0.78 -12.96
CA ASN A 228 -14.96 -0.52 -13.72
C ASN A 228 -15.75 0.67 -13.13
N ILE A 229 -15.03 1.71 -12.70
CA ILE A 229 -15.62 2.91 -12.09
C ILE A 229 -16.41 3.66 -13.15
N LYS A 230 -17.58 4.18 -12.79
CA LYS A 230 -18.40 5.02 -13.67
C LYS A 230 -17.62 6.26 -14.08
N ASP A 231 -17.69 6.66 -15.35
CA ASP A 231 -17.00 7.85 -15.86
C ASP A 231 -17.39 9.14 -15.13
N THR A 232 -18.62 9.20 -14.62
CA THR A 232 -19.13 10.33 -13.83
C THR A 232 -18.71 10.30 -12.36
N SER A 233 -18.08 9.22 -11.91
CA SER A 233 -17.70 8.96 -10.52
C SER A 233 -16.19 8.93 -10.32
N GLN A 234 -15.41 9.45 -11.27
CA GLN A 234 -13.95 9.48 -11.18
C GLN A 234 -13.36 10.81 -11.60
N ILE A 235 -12.30 11.22 -10.92
CA ILE A 235 -11.46 12.35 -11.32
C ILE A 235 -10.00 12.06 -10.98
N LEU A 236 -9.09 12.44 -11.88
CA LEU A 236 -7.65 12.28 -11.69
C LEU A 236 -7.02 13.66 -11.57
N LEU A 237 -6.25 13.87 -10.51
CA LEU A 237 -5.66 15.15 -10.16
C LEU A 237 -4.16 14.99 -9.92
N GLN A 238 -3.36 15.93 -10.43
CA GLN A 238 -1.95 15.93 -10.13
C GLN A 238 -1.67 16.59 -8.78
N GLN A 239 -0.91 15.93 -7.91
CA GLN A 239 -0.35 16.51 -6.70
C GLN A 239 0.59 17.67 -7.07
N ASN A 240 0.64 18.72 -6.26
CA ASN A 240 1.61 19.79 -6.47
C ASN A 240 3.05 19.23 -6.34
N PRO A 241 3.89 19.29 -7.40
CA PRO A 241 5.24 18.74 -7.38
C PRO A 241 6.13 19.40 -6.31
N ASP A 242 5.92 20.69 -6.01
CA ASP A 242 6.71 21.42 -5.02
C ASP A 242 6.49 20.91 -3.60
N VAL A 243 5.31 20.34 -3.29
CA VAL A 243 5.06 19.75 -1.97
C VAL A 243 5.58 18.32 -1.87
N ILE A 244 5.62 17.56 -2.97
CA ILE A 244 6.32 16.27 -2.99
C ILE A 244 7.80 16.48 -2.66
N ASP A 245 8.42 17.53 -3.21
CA ASP A 245 9.82 17.90 -2.92
C ASP A 245 10.07 18.37 -1.47
N GLN A 246 8.99 18.60 -0.71
CA GLN A 246 9.04 18.88 0.72
C GLN A 246 8.82 17.63 1.59
N GLY A 247 8.54 16.47 1.00
CA GLY A 247 8.41 15.18 1.69
C GLY A 247 6.99 14.64 1.83
N VAL A 248 6.05 15.13 1.01
CA VAL A 248 4.70 14.57 0.85
C VAL A 248 4.74 13.31 0.00
#